data_AF-A0A1J7BEI8-F1
#
_entry.id   AF-A0A1J7BEI8-F1
#
_cell.length_a   1.000
_cell.length_b   1.000
_cell.length_c   1.000
_cell.angle_alpha   90.00
_cell.angle_beta   90.00
_cell.angle_gamma   90.00
#
_symmetry.space_group_name_H-M   'P 1'
#
loop_
_entity.id
_entity.type
_entity.pdbx_description
1 polymer ?
#
loop_
_entity_poly.entity_id
_entity_poly.type
_entity_poly.pdbx_seq_one_letter_code
_entity_poly.pdbx_strand_id
1 'polypeptide(L)'
;MPTTSPTPIEAMLRPVTEAVEKQLPFMAIAEQEIETACAHAPDETTAKRLWKSFTLLRPIAGLEQPLLYRVHCREILARLATGCATHPATDAEIMSVVVAVSKQVPLRASAMCLLFRLAERSAPEIAAICSQAMDLAAYESVHGSEADALEEDARRRLNQPWRG
;
A
#
# COMPACT_ATOMS: atom_id res chain seq x y z
N MET A 1 31.71 21.48 20.87
CA MET A 1 31.94 20.01 20.91
C MET A 1 32.54 19.60 19.57
N PRO A 2 33.63 18.81 19.53
CA PRO A 2 34.23 18.43 18.25
C PRO A 2 33.35 17.37 17.57
N THR A 3 32.88 17.66 16.37
CA THR A 3 32.26 16.66 15.48
C THR A 3 33.38 15.83 14.88
N THR A 4 33.62 14.64 15.44
CA THR A 4 34.56 13.67 14.88
C THR A 4 34.09 13.30 13.48
N SER A 5 34.97 13.45 12.48
CA SER A 5 34.65 13.05 11.11
C SER A 5 34.50 11.53 11.04
N PRO A 6 33.52 11.00 10.29
CA PRO A 6 33.27 9.57 10.24
C PRO A 6 34.49 8.83 9.70
N THR A 7 34.78 7.66 10.26
CA THR A 7 35.85 6.80 9.76
C THR A 7 35.56 6.33 8.32
N PRO A 8 36.57 5.90 7.54
CA PRO A 8 36.35 5.38 6.19
C PRO A 8 35.35 4.21 6.13
N ILE A 9 35.31 3.37 7.19
CA ILE A 9 34.37 2.26 7.30
C ILE A 9 32.95 2.78 7.58
N GLU A 10 32.78 3.75 8.46
CA GLU A 10 31.47 4.39 8.72
C GLU A 10 30.93 5.08 7.46
N ALA A 11 31.79 5.77 6.70
CA ALA A 11 31.40 6.39 5.44
C ALA A 11 30.95 5.36 4.39
N MET A 12 31.58 4.18 4.37
CA MET A 12 31.24 3.07 3.48
C MET A 12 29.93 2.37 3.90
N LEU A 13 29.69 2.19 5.20
CA LEU A 13 28.50 1.51 5.72
C LEU A 13 27.26 2.41 5.76
N ARG A 14 27.43 3.73 5.84
CA ARG A 14 26.34 4.70 5.97
C ARG A 14 25.18 4.49 4.98
N PRO A 15 25.38 4.27 3.66
CA PRO A 15 24.27 4.02 2.75
C PRO A 15 23.47 2.75 3.09
N VAL A 16 24.14 1.71 3.59
CA VAL A 16 23.50 0.47 4.03
C VAL A 16 22.71 0.71 5.31
N THR A 17 23.30 1.41 6.29
CA THR A 17 22.64 1.76 7.54
C THR A 17 21.39 2.62 7.30
N GLU A 18 21.50 3.66 6.47
CA GLU A 18 20.37 4.51 6.09
C GLU A 18 19.27 3.74 5.36
N ALA A 19 19.64 2.79 4.49
CA ALA A 19 18.68 1.94 3.81
C ALA A 19 17.94 1.02 4.79
N VAL A 20 18.66 0.41 5.74
CA VAL A 20 18.07 -0.45 6.77
C VAL A 20 17.14 0.35 7.68
N GLU A 21 17.59 1.50 8.19
CA GLU A 21 16.80 2.38 9.06
C GLU A 21 15.48 2.81 8.41
N LYS A 22 15.50 3.11 7.10
CA LYS A 22 14.28 3.43 6.34
C LYS A 22 13.31 2.25 6.21
N GLN A 23 13.79 1.01 6.28
CA GLN A 23 12.94 -0.19 6.16
C GLN A 23 12.34 -0.63 7.50
N LEU A 24 13.01 -0.38 8.63
CA LEU A 24 12.57 -0.85 9.96
C LEU A 24 11.10 -0.50 10.29
N PRO A 25 10.59 0.72 10.03
CA PRO A 25 9.19 1.03 10.31
C PRO A 25 8.20 0.15 9.51
N PHE A 26 8.55 -0.18 8.27
CA PHE A 26 7.71 -1.03 7.41
C PHE A 26 7.77 -2.50 7.85
N MET A 27 8.90 -2.97 8.38
CA MET A 27 8.98 -4.31 8.97
C MET A 27 8.05 -4.44 10.17
N ALA A 28 8.09 -3.47 11.10
CA ALA A 28 7.22 -3.47 12.27
C ALA A 28 5.72 -3.43 11.90
N ILE A 29 5.35 -2.66 10.87
CA ILE A 29 3.97 -2.64 10.37
C ILE A 29 3.58 -4.00 9.78
N ALA A 30 4.44 -4.60 8.96
CA ALA A 30 4.17 -5.91 8.36
C ALA A 30 3.99 -7.00 9.42
N GLU A 31 4.85 -7.03 10.43
CA GLU A 31 4.74 -7.96 11.56
C GLU A 31 3.40 -7.78 12.30
N GLN A 32 3.05 -6.55 12.64
CA GLN A 32 1.79 -6.26 13.34
C GLN A 32 0.56 -6.67 12.54
N GLU A 33 0.55 -6.43 11.23
CA GLU A 33 -0.58 -6.83 10.37
C GLU A 33 -0.63 -8.35 10.18
N ILE A 34 0.52 -9.04 10.11
CA ILE A 34 0.56 -10.51 10.10
C ILE A 34 0.00 -11.09 11.40
N GLU A 35 0.44 -10.56 12.55
CA GLU A 35 -0.06 -11.00 13.86
C GLU A 35 -1.57 -10.80 13.97
N THR A 36 -2.06 -9.63 13.54
CA THR A 36 -3.49 -9.32 13.52
C THR A 36 -4.25 -10.28 12.61
N ALA A 37 -3.74 -10.56 11.41
CA ALA A 37 -4.39 -11.48 10.48
C ALA A 37 -4.39 -12.93 11.00
N CYS A 38 -3.28 -13.38 11.61
CA CYS A 38 -3.18 -14.70 12.24
C CYS A 38 -4.18 -14.85 13.39
N ALA A 39 -4.39 -13.82 14.21
CA ALA A 39 -5.35 -13.84 15.31
C ALA A 39 -6.81 -14.02 14.85
N HIS A 40 -7.12 -13.60 13.62
CA HIS A 40 -8.44 -13.74 13.00
C HIS A 40 -8.53 -14.89 12.00
N ALA A 41 -7.49 -15.72 11.89
CA ALA A 41 -7.46 -16.83 10.94
C ALA A 41 -8.52 -17.89 11.30
N PRO A 42 -9.26 -18.44 10.32
CA PRO A 42 -10.30 -19.43 10.57
C PRO A 42 -9.74 -20.78 11.06
N ASP A 43 -8.48 -21.09 10.75
CA ASP A 43 -7.82 -22.35 11.08
C ASP A 43 -6.29 -22.20 11.14
N GLU A 44 -5.62 -23.21 11.71
CA GLU A 44 -4.16 -23.22 11.91
C GLU A 44 -3.37 -23.26 10.58
N THR A 45 -3.92 -23.86 9.53
CA THR A 45 -3.29 -23.90 8.20
C THR A 45 -3.25 -22.50 7.59
N THR A 46 -4.35 -21.77 7.70
CA THR A 46 -4.46 -20.38 7.27
C THR A 46 -3.51 -19.49 8.08
N ALA A 47 -3.48 -19.62 9.41
CA ALA A 47 -2.53 -18.89 10.26
C ALA A 47 -1.06 -19.15 9.88
N LYS A 48 -0.69 -20.41 9.62
CA LYS A 48 0.67 -20.78 9.17
C LYS A 48 1.02 -20.16 7.82
N ARG A 49 0.06 -20.05 6.90
CA ARG A 49 0.27 -19.40 5.60
C ARG A 49 0.51 -17.90 5.76
N LEU A 50 -0.33 -17.24 6.56
CA LEU A 50 -0.20 -15.81 6.86
C LEU A 50 1.13 -15.49 7.54
N TRP A 51 1.56 -16.29 8.51
CA TRP A 51 2.85 -16.14 9.18
C TRP A 51 4.05 -16.16 8.21
N LYS A 52 3.99 -16.99 7.16
CA LYS A 52 5.05 -17.13 6.16
C LYS A 52 5.01 -16.08 5.04
N SER A 53 4.06 -15.14 5.10
CA SER A 53 3.79 -14.22 3.99
C SER A 53 4.63 -12.95 3.97
N PHE A 54 5.55 -12.76 4.94
CA PHE A 54 6.31 -11.52 5.11
C PHE A 54 6.98 -11.02 3.81
N THR A 55 7.52 -11.91 2.98
CA THR A 55 8.16 -11.56 1.70
C THR A 55 7.19 -11.01 0.65
N LEU A 56 5.90 -11.35 0.75
CA LEU A 56 4.84 -10.84 -0.12
C LEU A 56 4.41 -9.41 0.25
N LEU A 57 4.71 -8.97 1.47
CA LEU A 57 4.37 -7.63 1.99
C LEU A 57 5.45 -6.58 1.67
N ARG A 58 6.43 -6.92 0.83
CA ARG A 58 7.54 -6.02 0.50
C ARG A 58 7.01 -4.65 0.03
N PRO A 59 7.48 -3.54 0.61
CA PRO A 59 7.13 -2.21 0.12
C PRO A 59 7.55 -2.04 -1.35
N ILE A 60 6.59 -1.61 -2.17
CA ILE A 60 6.83 -1.26 -3.58
C ILE A 60 7.06 0.25 -3.67
N ALA A 61 7.84 0.67 -4.68
CA ALA A 61 8.08 2.09 -4.95
C ALA A 61 6.76 2.87 -5.01
N GLY A 62 6.65 3.93 -4.21
CA GLY A 62 5.43 4.73 -4.06
C GLY A 62 4.67 4.50 -2.74
N LEU A 63 4.84 3.34 -2.09
CA LEU A 63 4.25 3.05 -0.76
C LEU A 63 5.11 3.59 0.39
N GLU A 64 5.57 4.84 0.28
CA GLU A 64 6.43 5.47 1.30
C GLU A 64 5.63 5.94 2.52
N GLN A 65 4.30 5.97 2.42
CA GLN A 65 3.42 6.38 3.51
C GLN A 65 3.00 5.16 4.35
N PRO A 66 3.26 5.17 5.67
CA PRO A 66 2.91 4.06 6.57
C PRO A 66 1.45 3.62 6.49
N LEU A 67 0.52 4.56 6.30
CA LEU A 67 -0.91 4.27 6.20
C LEU A 67 -1.24 3.46 4.92
N LEU A 68 -0.74 3.90 3.76
CA LEU A 68 -0.93 3.17 2.50
C LEU A 68 -0.24 1.81 2.53
N TYR A 69 0.94 1.73 3.15
CA TYR A 69 1.61 0.45 3.33
C TYR A 69 0.80 -0.52 4.20
N ARG A 70 0.19 -0.03 5.29
CA ARG A 70 -0.70 -0.84 6.13
C ARG A 70 -1.90 -1.37 5.35
N VAL A 71 -2.52 -0.54 4.52
CA VAL A 71 -3.62 -0.92 3.62
C VAL A 71 -3.15 -2.00 2.64
N HIS A 72 -1.98 -1.82 2.01
CA HIS A 72 -1.37 -2.82 1.14
C HIS A 72 -1.22 -4.17 1.88
N CYS A 73 -0.66 -4.17 3.10
CA CYS A 73 -0.49 -5.40 3.88
C CYS A 73 -1.82 -6.11 4.13
N ARG A 74 -2.83 -5.39 4.62
CA ARG A 74 -4.17 -5.93 4.90
C ARG A 74 -4.79 -6.59 3.69
N GLU A 75 -4.68 -5.96 2.52
CA GLU A 75 -5.26 -6.48 1.29
C GLU A 75 -4.58 -7.77 0.82
N ILE A 76 -3.24 -7.83 0.89
CA ILE A 76 -2.49 -9.06 0.55
C ILE A 76 -2.83 -10.19 1.52
N LEU A 77 -2.87 -9.91 2.82
CA LEU A 77 -3.21 -10.89 3.85
C LEU A 77 -4.64 -11.42 3.68
N ALA A 78 -5.60 -10.54 3.39
CA ALA A 78 -6.99 -10.93 3.11
C ALA A 78 -7.10 -11.84 1.88
N ARG A 79 -6.35 -11.54 0.81
CA ARG A 79 -6.27 -12.40 -0.38
C ARG A 79 -5.68 -13.78 -0.04
N LEU A 80 -4.61 -13.83 0.75
CA LEU A 80 -4.01 -15.09 1.18
C LEU A 80 -4.93 -15.94 2.06
N ALA A 81 -5.67 -15.30 2.95
CA ALA A 81 -6.65 -15.97 3.82
C ALA A 81 -7.80 -16.58 3.02
N THR A 82 -8.20 -15.94 1.91
CA THR A 82 -9.29 -16.39 1.03
C THR A 82 -8.84 -17.25 -0.14
N GLY A 83 -7.53 -17.44 -0.33
CA GLY A 83 -6.97 -18.17 -1.47
C GLY A 83 -7.03 -17.41 -2.81
N CYS A 84 -7.27 -16.09 -2.76
CA CYS A 84 -7.24 -15.22 -3.92
C CYS A 84 -5.81 -14.93 -4.38
N ALA A 85 -5.64 -14.63 -5.68
CA ALA A 85 -4.35 -14.28 -6.25
C ALA A 85 -3.78 -12.98 -5.64
N THR A 86 -2.48 -12.97 -5.35
CA THR A 86 -1.75 -11.83 -4.80
C THR A 86 -1.00 -11.01 -5.85
N HIS A 87 -0.91 -11.50 -7.09
CA HIS A 87 -0.32 -10.82 -8.24
C HIS A 87 -0.98 -9.48 -8.60
N PRO A 88 -2.33 -9.34 -8.62
CA PRO A 88 -2.95 -8.08 -9.00
C PRO A 88 -2.51 -6.95 -8.08
N ALA A 89 -2.39 -5.74 -8.61
CA ALA A 89 -2.05 -4.58 -7.80
C ALA A 89 -3.00 -4.44 -6.61
N THR A 90 -2.56 -3.87 -5.49
CA THR A 90 -3.46 -3.51 -4.37
C THR A 90 -4.09 -2.14 -4.60
N ASP A 91 -5.18 -1.84 -3.90
CA ASP A 91 -5.79 -0.51 -3.90
C ASP A 91 -4.78 0.54 -3.45
N ALA A 92 -4.01 0.24 -2.41
CA ALA A 92 -2.95 1.12 -1.91
C ALA A 92 -1.89 1.45 -2.98
N GLU A 93 -1.52 0.47 -3.82
CA GLU A 93 -0.57 0.71 -4.91
C GLU A 93 -1.14 1.67 -5.95
N ILE A 94 -2.39 1.48 -6.35
CA ILE A 94 -3.05 2.37 -7.30
C ILE A 94 -3.19 3.78 -6.68
N MET A 95 -3.63 3.88 -5.42
CA MET A 95 -3.71 5.16 -4.70
C MET A 95 -2.36 5.86 -4.65
N SER A 96 -1.26 5.12 -4.39
CA SER A 96 0.09 5.69 -4.35
C SER A 96 0.50 6.31 -5.70
N VAL A 97 0.13 5.68 -6.81
CA VAL A 97 0.40 6.20 -8.16
C VAL A 97 -0.41 7.46 -8.42
N VAL A 98 -1.70 7.47 -8.06
CA VAL A 98 -2.55 8.66 -8.21
C VAL A 98 -2.00 9.84 -7.41
N VAL A 99 -1.58 9.60 -6.15
CA VAL A 99 -0.94 10.62 -5.30
C VAL A 99 0.41 11.08 -5.87
N ALA A 100 1.21 10.19 -6.45
CA ALA A 100 2.48 10.56 -7.07
C ALA A 100 2.27 11.44 -8.31
N VAL A 101 1.22 11.17 -9.10
CA VAL A 101 0.85 11.96 -10.27
C VAL A 101 0.30 13.34 -9.86
N SER A 102 -0.51 13.41 -8.80
CA SER A 102 -1.12 14.66 -8.33
C SER A 102 -0.10 15.72 -7.90
N LYS A 103 1.08 15.30 -7.47
CA LYS A 103 2.20 16.18 -7.11
C LYS A 103 2.84 16.86 -8.31
N GLN A 104 2.65 16.33 -9.52
CA GLN A 104 3.27 16.83 -10.74
C GLN A 104 2.29 17.60 -11.61
N VAL A 105 1.03 17.14 -11.64
CA VAL A 105 -0.03 17.75 -12.44
C VAL A 105 -1.36 17.70 -11.69
N PRO A 106 -2.27 18.67 -11.91
CA PRO A 106 -3.62 18.58 -11.38
C PRO A 106 -4.31 17.29 -11.83
N LEU A 107 -4.96 16.61 -10.90
CA LEU A 107 -5.71 15.39 -11.21
C LEU A 107 -6.97 15.70 -12.00
N ARG A 108 -7.28 14.81 -12.95
CA ARG A 108 -8.60 14.78 -13.59
C ARG A 108 -9.64 14.29 -12.58
N ALA A 109 -10.89 14.71 -12.77
CA ALA A 109 -11.99 14.31 -11.90
C ALA A 109 -12.15 12.78 -11.83
N SER A 110 -12.00 12.06 -12.94
CA SER A 110 -12.04 10.59 -12.93
C SER A 110 -10.92 9.92 -12.14
N ALA A 111 -9.72 10.50 -12.10
CA ALA A 111 -8.63 10.01 -11.26
C ALA A 111 -8.88 10.29 -9.76
N MET A 112 -9.49 11.43 -9.44
CA MET A 112 -9.95 11.72 -8.07
C MET A 112 -11.07 10.76 -7.64
N CYS A 113 -12.03 10.49 -8.53
CA CYS A 113 -13.11 9.53 -8.31
C CYS A 113 -12.55 8.15 -7.97
N LEU A 114 -11.60 7.67 -8.78
CA LEU A 114 -10.89 6.42 -8.51
C LEU A 114 -10.22 6.45 -7.14
N LEU A 115 -9.46 7.50 -6.79
CA LEU A 115 -8.81 7.62 -5.48
C LEU A 115 -9.80 7.47 -4.33
N PHE A 116 -10.96 8.11 -4.40
CA PHE A 116 -11.98 8.02 -3.35
C PHE A 116 -12.61 6.64 -3.26
N ARG A 117 -12.95 6.03 -4.39
CA ARG A 117 -13.49 4.68 -4.44
C ARG A 117 -12.54 3.66 -3.80
N LEU A 118 -11.26 3.76 -4.11
CA LEU A 118 -10.23 2.89 -3.52
C LEU A 118 -10.08 3.14 -2.02
N ALA A 119 -10.15 4.39 -1.59
CA ALA A 119 -10.11 4.74 -0.17
C ALA A 119 -11.32 4.17 0.58
N GLU A 120 -12.53 4.32 0.04
CA GLU A 120 -13.75 3.77 0.65
C GLU A 120 -13.70 2.24 0.76
N ARG A 121 -13.14 1.58 -0.25
CA ARG A 121 -13.05 0.12 -0.30
C ARG A 121 -12.01 -0.46 0.66
N SER A 122 -10.84 0.16 0.77
CA SER A 122 -9.66 -0.47 1.40
C SER A 122 -8.95 0.37 2.44
N ALA A 123 -9.25 1.67 2.54
CA ALA A 123 -8.64 2.58 3.52
C ALA A 123 -9.70 3.43 4.22
N PRO A 124 -10.54 2.85 5.11
CA PRO A 124 -11.61 3.56 5.80
C PRO A 124 -11.12 4.82 6.53
N GLU A 125 -9.88 4.80 7.03
CA GLU A 125 -9.25 5.96 7.68
C GLU A 125 -9.06 7.14 6.73
N ILE A 126 -8.77 6.88 5.45
CA ILE A 126 -8.65 7.90 4.39
C ILE A 126 -10.05 8.33 3.92
N ALA A 127 -10.95 7.38 3.70
CA ALA A 127 -12.31 7.65 3.24
C ALA A 127 -13.06 8.60 4.17
N ALA A 128 -12.93 8.39 5.49
CA ALA A 128 -13.57 9.22 6.52
C ALA A 128 -13.12 10.69 6.49
N ILE A 129 -11.92 10.98 5.99
CA ILE A 129 -11.42 12.35 5.81
C ILE A 129 -12.05 12.95 4.54
N CYS A 130 -12.07 12.19 3.44
CA CYS A 130 -12.60 12.65 2.15
C CYS A 130 -14.10 12.94 2.22
N SER A 131 -14.88 12.10 2.89
CA SER A 131 -16.34 12.23 3.00
C SER A 131 -16.80 13.47 3.77
N GLN A 132 -15.91 14.12 4.53
CA GLN A 132 -16.22 15.39 5.21
C GLN A 132 -16.17 16.60 4.26
N ALA A 133 -15.42 16.49 3.17
CA ALA A 133 -15.17 17.60 2.25
C ALA A 133 -16.06 17.57 1.01
N MET A 134 -16.64 16.41 0.66
CA MET A 134 -17.41 16.24 -0.58
C MET A 134 -18.36 15.04 -0.55
N ASP A 135 -19.38 15.10 -1.41
CA ASP A 135 -20.30 13.99 -1.68
C ASP A 135 -19.66 12.99 -2.64
N LEU A 136 -19.18 11.87 -2.09
CA LEU A 136 -18.52 10.81 -2.85
C LEU A 136 -19.48 10.11 -3.81
N ALA A 137 -20.75 9.94 -3.45
CA ALA A 137 -21.74 9.26 -4.28
C ALA A 137 -22.11 10.10 -5.50
N ALA A 138 -22.23 11.42 -5.33
CA ALA A 138 -22.42 12.33 -6.45
C ALA A 138 -21.23 12.28 -7.42
N TYR A 139 -20.00 12.26 -6.91
CA TYR A 139 -18.79 12.19 -7.74
C TYR A 139 -18.71 10.87 -8.52
N GLU A 140 -19.01 9.76 -7.86
CA GLU A 140 -19.08 8.42 -8.45
C GLU A 140 -20.12 8.34 -9.58
N SER A 141 -21.30 8.96 -9.39
CA SER A 141 -22.35 8.97 -10.42
C SER A 141 -21.95 9.66 -11.72
N VAL A 142 -21.04 10.64 -11.65
CA VAL A 142 -20.60 11.43 -12.81
C VAL A 142 -19.36 10.83 -13.45
N HIS A 143 -18.41 10.34 -12.66
CA HIS A 143 -17.07 9.97 -13.12
C HIS A 143 -16.76 8.47 -13.03
N GLY A 144 -17.67 7.66 -12.50
CA GLY A 144 -17.44 6.24 -12.22
C GLY A 144 -17.03 5.41 -13.45
N SER A 145 -17.65 5.64 -14.61
CA SER A 145 -17.33 4.90 -15.84
C SER A 145 -15.88 5.16 -16.32
N GLU A 146 -15.41 6.40 -16.24
CA GLU A 146 -14.00 6.70 -16.54
C GLU A 146 -13.06 6.16 -15.45
N ALA A 147 -13.49 6.17 -14.20
CA ALA A 147 -12.73 5.59 -13.09
C ALA A 147 -12.57 4.07 -13.25
N ASP A 148 -13.57 3.36 -13.78
CA ASP A 148 -13.50 1.93 -14.10
C ASP A 148 -12.39 1.64 -15.12
N ALA A 149 -12.35 2.42 -16.21
CA ALA A 149 -11.31 2.28 -17.23
C ALA A 149 -9.91 2.58 -16.67
N LEU A 150 -9.79 3.58 -15.80
CA LEU A 150 -8.53 3.89 -15.11
C LEU A 150 -8.11 2.78 -14.15
N GLU A 151 -9.05 2.19 -13.40
CA GLU A 151 -8.77 1.09 -12.49
C GLU A 151 -8.29 -0.13 -13.27
N GLU A 152 -8.97 -0.51 -14.36
CA GLU A 152 -8.59 -1.64 -15.20
C GLU A 152 -7.18 -1.46 -15.78
N ASP A 153 -6.87 -0.27 -16.31
CA ASP A 153 -5.53 0.04 -16.81
C ASP A 153 -4.48 -0.05 -15.69
N ALA A 154 -4.76 0.53 -14.53
CA ALA A 154 -3.85 0.50 -13.39
C ALA A 154 -3.58 -0.93 -12.92
N ARG A 155 -4.61 -1.78 -12.78
CA ARG A 155 -4.47 -3.19 -12.39
C ARG A 155 -3.61 -3.98 -13.36
N ARG A 156 -3.83 -3.76 -14.67
CA ARG A 156 -3.06 -4.41 -15.74
C ARG A 156 -1.59 -3.99 -15.69
N ARG A 157 -1.31 -2.70 -15.52
CA ARG A 157 0.05 -2.14 -15.57
C ARG A 157 0.85 -2.36 -14.29
N LEU A 158 0.17 -2.42 -13.14
CA LEU A 158 0.79 -2.57 -11.82
C LEU A 158 0.75 -4.01 -11.31
N ASN A 159 0.37 -4.98 -12.14
CA ASN A 159 0.40 -6.40 -11.80
C ASN A 159 1.82 -6.86 -11.45
N GLN A 160 1.95 -7.76 -10.47
CA GLN A 160 3.22 -8.07 -9.82
C GLN A 160 3.53 -9.57 -9.92
N PRO A 161 4.26 -9.98 -10.97
CA PRO A 161 4.48 -11.39 -11.28
C PRO A 161 5.20 -12.17 -10.18
N TRP A 162 5.99 -11.48 -9.35
CA TRP A 162 6.78 -12.08 -8.27
C TRP A 162 5.97 -12.37 -7.00
N ARG A 163 4.73 -11.89 -6.87
CA ARG A 163 3.83 -12.17 -5.73
C ARG A 163 3.03 -13.45 -5.96
N GLY A 164 3.65 -14.62 -5.82
CA GLY A 164 3.01 -15.94 -5.92
C GLY A 164 3.94 -17.07 -5.54
#